data_AF-A0A9W6SY17-F1
#
_entry.id   AF-A0A9W6SY17-F1
#
_cell.length_a   1.000
_cell.length_b   1.000
_cell.length_c   1.000
_cell.angle_alpha   90.00
_cell.angle_beta   90.00
_cell.angle_gamma   90.00
#
_symmetry.space_group_name_H-M   'P 1'
#
loop_
_entity.id
_entity.type
_entity.pdbx_description
1 polymer ?
#
loop_
_entity_poly.entity_id
_entity_poly.type
_entity_poly.pdbx_seq_one_letter_code
_entity_poly.pdbx_strand_id
1 'polypeptide(L)'
;MTEKTGLVNSFADNIRVHVRKVSKFIDSLGGESRGIQRVYENEKSNSLMSIISIMGLWMSGCSGLTSMSSFFLGPLIFGLGYRDTILIGFFALFLGCLFAAYCSTMGRSGLRQMTSARFLFGPIWIRVVSIITIVGFCGWSITNNVLGGEILRAISNEKVPLEFQNLNI
;
A
#
# COMPACT_ATOMS: atom_id res chain seq x y z
N MET A 1 -41.48 4.52 -28.10
CA MET A 1 -40.34 5.02 -27.29
C MET A 1 -40.18 4.28 -25.96
N THR A 2 -41.19 3.56 -25.48
CA THR A 2 -41.22 2.88 -24.16
C THR A 2 -40.40 1.58 -24.07
N GLU A 3 -40.10 0.94 -25.21
CA GLU A 3 -39.43 -0.37 -25.26
C GLU A 3 -37.90 -0.28 -25.04
N LYS A 4 -37.24 0.75 -25.58
CA LYS A 4 -35.80 0.97 -25.40
C LYS A 4 -35.43 1.31 -23.95
N THR A 5 -36.32 1.98 -23.22
CA THR A 5 -36.18 2.24 -21.78
C THR A 5 -36.27 0.98 -20.92
N GLY A 6 -37.06 -0.02 -21.32
CA GLY A 6 -37.18 -1.29 -20.60
C GLY A 6 -35.93 -2.17 -20.69
N LEU A 7 -35.30 -2.21 -21.88
CA LEU A 7 -34.06 -2.97 -22.12
C LEU A 7 -32.86 -2.38 -21.36
N VAL A 8 -32.74 -1.05 -21.30
CA VAL A 8 -31.69 -0.35 -20.53
C VAL A 8 -31.86 -0.59 -19.02
N ASN A 9 -33.10 -0.59 -18.52
CA ASN A 9 -33.37 -0.90 -17.11
C ASN A 9 -33.08 -2.36 -16.78
N SER A 10 -33.43 -3.30 -17.66
CA SER A 10 -33.12 -4.73 -17.49
C SER A 10 -31.62 -5.03 -17.53
N PHE A 11 -30.86 -4.34 -18.40
CA PHE A 11 -29.41 -4.46 -18.45
C PHE A 11 -28.74 -3.85 -17.22
N ALA A 12 -29.20 -2.67 -16.78
CA ALA A 12 -28.73 -2.03 -15.56
C ALA A 12 -29.03 -2.87 -14.31
N ASP A 13 -30.19 -3.54 -14.26
CA ASP A 13 -30.54 -4.42 -13.15
C ASP A 13 -29.73 -5.73 -13.16
N ASN A 14 -29.43 -6.30 -14.34
CA ASN A 14 -28.50 -7.42 -14.44
C ASN A 14 -27.08 -7.04 -13.97
N ILE A 15 -26.57 -5.87 -14.35
CA ILE A 15 -25.29 -5.35 -13.85
C ILE A 15 -25.35 -5.16 -12.33
N ARG A 16 -26.41 -4.57 -11.79
CA ARG A 16 -26.57 -4.36 -10.34
C ARG A 16 -26.63 -5.67 -9.56
N VAL A 17 -27.23 -6.72 -10.13
CA VAL A 17 -27.26 -8.06 -9.50
C VAL A 17 -25.87 -8.69 -9.50
N HIS A 18 -25.11 -8.56 -10.59
CA HIS A 18 -23.72 -9.04 -10.64
C HIS A 18 -22.82 -8.28 -9.68
N VAL A 19 -22.91 -6.94 -9.63
CA VAL A 19 -22.17 -6.10 -8.67
C VAL A 19 -22.52 -6.49 -7.22
N ARG A 20 -23.79 -6.77 -6.90
CA ARG A 20 -24.17 -7.25 -5.56
C ARG A 20 -23.65 -8.64 -5.25
N LYS A 21 -23.60 -9.57 -6.22
CA LYS A 21 -23.00 -10.90 -6.02
C LYS A 21 -21.49 -10.79 -5.78
N VAL A 22 -20.80 -9.96 -6.54
CA VAL A 22 -19.36 -9.69 -6.35
C VAL A 22 -19.12 -9.00 -5.01
N SER A 23 -19.93 -8.02 -4.63
CA SER A 23 -19.84 -7.36 -3.32
C SER A 23 -20.03 -8.36 -2.18
N LYS A 24 -21.04 -9.23 -2.25
CA LYS A 24 -21.25 -10.28 -1.23
C LYS A 24 -20.12 -11.30 -1.19
N PHE A 25 -19.53 -11.63 -2.33
CA PHE A 25 -18.37 -12.51 -2.41
C PHE A 25 -17.14 -11.87 -1.75
N ILE A 26 -16.87 -10.61 -2.05
CA ILE A 26 -15.79 -9.81 -1.44
C ILE A 26 -16.02 -9.64 0.07
N ASP A 27 -17.26 -9.38 0.49
CA ASP A 27 -17.63 -9.29 1.90
C ASP A 27 -17.42 -10.64 2.61
N SER A 28 -17.70 -11.77 1.94
CA SER A 28 -17.45 -13.11 2.49
C SER A 28 -15.97 -13.46 2.57
N LEU A 29 -15.14 -12.84 1.73
CA LEU A 29 -13.68 -12.94 1.78
C LEU A 29 -13.05 -12.02 2.84
N GLY A 30 -13.87 -11.32 3.64
CA GLY A 30 -13.39 -10.40 4.66
C GLY A 30 -12.94 -9.04 4.14
N GLY A 31 -13.36 -8.65 2.92
CA GLY A 31 -13.18 -7.30 2.43
C GLY A 31 -13.92 -6.30 3.32
N GLU A 32 -13.24 -5.23 3.75
CA GLU A 32 -13.89 -4.16 4.51
C GLU A 32 -14.96 -3.46 3.65
N SER A 33 -16.23 -3.89 3.78
CA SER A 33 -17.38 -3.23 3.13
C SER A 33 -17.64 -1.82 3.67
N ARG A 34 -17.05 -1.52 4.83
CA ARG A 34 -17.10 -0.21 5.47
C ARG A 34 -16.19 0.75 4.72
N GLY A 35 -16.81 1.72 4.04
CA GLY A 35 -16.11 2.82 3.38
C GLY A 35 -15.48 3.79 4.38
N ILE A 36 -16.08 4.97 4.53
CA ILE A 36 -15.56 6.06 5.39
C ILE A 36 -16.05 5.96 6.85
N GLN A 37 -16.90 4.98 7.15
CA GLN A 37 -17.57 4.89 8.44
C GLN A 37 -16.58 4.59 9.58
N ARG A 38 -16.78 5.28 10.72
CA ARG A 38 -16.00 5.08 11.94
C ARG A 38 -16.20 3.67 12.49
N VAL A 39 -15.12 3.04 12.93
CA VAL A 39 -15.16 1.78 13.69
C VAL A 39 -15.34 2.11 15.17
N TYR A 40 -16.46 1.65 15.75
CA TYR A 40 -16.73 1.82 17.18
C TYR A 40 -15.89 0.84 18.01
N GLU A 41 -15.60 1.20 19.27
CA GLU A 41 -14.75 0.38 20.15
C GLU A 41 -15.30 -1.03 20.38
N ASN A 42 -16.62 -1.18 20.36
CA ASN A 42 -17.32 -2.46 20.54
C ASN A 42 -17.15 -3.42 19.34
N GLU A 43 -16.71 -2.91 18.19
CA GLU A 43 -16.50 -3.68 16.96
C GLU A 43 -15.01 -3.93 16.68
N LYS A 44 -14.11 -3.40 17.53
CA LYS A 44 -12.67 -3.63 17.38
C LYS A 44 -12.33 -5.06 17.80
N SER A 45 -11.88 -5.86 16.83
CA SER A 45 -11.27 -7.15 17.12
C SER A 45 -9.88 -6.93 17.75
N ASN A 46 -9.78 -7.12 19.07
CA ASN A 46 -8.50 -7.12 19.79
C ASN A 46 -7.89 -8.54 19.88
N SER A 47 -8.22 -9.42 18.93
CA SER A 47 -7.71 -10.79 18.93
C SER A 47 -6.23 -10.83 18.56
N LEU A 48 -5.48 -11.77 19.15
CA LEU A 48 -4.09 -12.03 18.78
C LEU A 48 -3.94 -12.33 17.27
N MET A 49 -4.95 -12.96 16.67
CA MET A 49 -5.01 -13.22 15.24
C MET A 49 -4.99 -11.92 14.42
N SER A 50 -5.67 -10.87 14.89
CA SER A 50 -5.68 -9.56 14.20
C SER A 50 -4.31 -8.89 14.26
N ILE A 51 -3.61 -9.01 15.39
CA ILE A 51 -2.24 -8.49 15.55
C ILE A 51 -1.28 -9.24 14.61
N ILE A 52 -1.38 -10.57 14.54
CA ILE A 52 -0.55 -11.39 13.64
C ILE A 52 -0.83 -11.03 12.18
N SER A 53 -2.10 -10.85 11.79
CA SER A 53 -2.45 -10.41 10.43
C SER A 53 -1.88 -9.03 10.09
N ILE A 54 -1.92 -8.07 11.04
CA ILE A 54 -1.31 -6.75 10.87
C ILE A 54 0.21 -6.88 10.73
N MET A 55 0.85 -7.66 11.59
CA MET A 55 2.29 -7.94 11.49
C MET A 55 2.65 -8.59 10.16
N GLY A 56 1.87 -9.57 9.71
CA GLY A 56 2.05 -10.23 8.41
C GLY A 56 1.90 -9.27 7.23
N LEU A 57 0.93 -8.35 7.29
CA LEU A 57 0.75 -7.30 6.29
C LEU A 57 1.98 -6.38 6.21
N TRP A 58 2.47 -5.92 7.36
CA TRP A 58 3.66 -5.06 7.42
C TRP A 58 4.93 -5.80 7.01
N MET A 59 5.10 -7.05 7.43
CA MET A 59 6.22 -7.89 7.00
C MET A 59 6.20 -8.12 5.49
N SER A 60 5.03 -8.39 4.91
CA SER A 60 4.88 -8.55 3.47
C SER A 60 5.21 -7.26 2.70
N GLY A 61 4.80 -6.09 3.20
CA GLY A 61 5.11 -4.82 2.55
C GLY A 61 6.58 -4.41 2.68
N CYS A 62 7.19 -4.63 3.85
CA CYS A 62 8.54 -4.12 4.13
C CYS A 62 9.67 -5.08 3.73
N SER A 63 9.38 -6.36 3.49
CA SER A 63 10.36 -7.40 3.11
C SER A 63 10.89 -7.28 1.66
N GLY A 64 10.61 -6.18 0.97
CA GLY A 64 11.07 -5.95 -0.41
C GLY A 64 12.56 -5.60 -0.52
N LEU A 65 13.16 -5.99 -1.64
CA LEU A 65 14.54 -5.66 -2.01
C LEU A 65 14.81 -4.15 -2.10
N THR A 66 13.77 -3.35 -2.26
CA THR A 66 13.82 -1.87 -2.20
C THR A 66 14.44 -1.37 -0.89
N SER A 67 14.18 -2.06 0.22
CA SER A 67 14.77 -1.73 1.52
C SER A 67 16.24 -2.16 1.58
N MET A 68 16.59 -3.29 0.96
CA MET A 68 17.96 -3.83 0.95
C MET A 68 18.93 -2.95 0.15
N SER A 69 18.52 -2.42 -1.01
CA SER A 69 19.37 -1.57 -1.84
C SER A 69 19.85 -0.32 -1.10
N SER A 70 19.00 0.26 -0.24
CA SER A 70 19.33 1.44 0.56
C SER A 70 20.45 1.15 1.59
N PHE A 71 20.49 -0.06 2.17
CA PHE A 71 21.55 -0.45 3.09
C PHE A 71 22.90 -0.68 2.40
N PHE A 72 22.89 -1.17 1.16
CA PHE A 72 24.10 -1.36 0.37
C PHE A 72 24.64 -0.05 -0.22
N LEU A 73 23.79 0.95 -0.42
CA LEU A 73 24.17 2.22 -1.01
C LEU A 73 25.27 2.96 -0.22
N GLY A 74 25.22 2.88 1.12
CA GLY A 74 26.20 3.47 2.03
C GLY A 74 27.64 3.04 1.74
N PRO A 75 27.99 1.74 1.84
CA PRO A 75 29.34 1.27 1.58
C PRO A 75 29.72 1.33 0.09
N LEU A 76 28.78 1.09 -0.85
CA LEU A 76 29.11 1.04 -2.28
C LEU A 76 29.38 2.42 -2.90
N ILE A 77 28.62 3.45 -2.51
CA ILE A 77 28.73 4.78 -3.14
C ILE A 77 29.53 5.75 -2.27
N PHE A 78 29.33 5.72 -0.96
CA PHE A 78 29.93 6.71 -0.05
C PHE A 78 31.24 6.22 0.60
N GLY A 79 31.66 4.98 0.35
CA GLY A 79 32.90 4.41 0.89
C GLY A 79 32.91 4.28 2.42
N LEU A 80 31.73 4.35 3.07
CA LEU A 80 31.59 4.21 4.51
C LEU A 80 31.80 2.77 4.97
N GLY A 81 32.28 2.59 6.20
CA GLY A 81 32.38 1.28 6.84
C GLY A 81 31.02 0.57 6.86
N TYR A 82 31.02 -0.74 6.58
CA TYR A 82 29.80 -1.57 6.61
C TYR A 82 29.08 -1.50 7.97
N ARG A 83 29.86 -1.46 9.06
CA ARG A 83 29.33 -1.35 10.44
C ARG A 83 28.59 -0.02 10.65
N ASP A 84 29.16 1.09 10.18
CA ASP A 84 28.59 2.42 10.37
C ASP A 84 27.31 2.60 9.56
N THR A 85 27.29 2.07 8.33
CA THR A 85 26.10 2.11 7.48
C THR A 85 24.94 1.34 8.09
N ILE A 86 25.20 0.14 8.64
CA ILE A 86 24.15 -0.66 9.30
C ILE A 86 23.63 0.06 10.54
N LEU A 87 24.51 0.62 11.37
CA LEU A 87 24.11 1.37 12.57
C LEU A 87 23.20 2.55 12.20
N ILE A 88 23.62 3.38 11.26
CA ILE A 88 22.84 4.53 10.78
C ILE A 88 21.50 4.07 10.19
N GLY A 89 21.51 3.02 9.36
CA GLY A 89 20.30 2.47 8.77
C GLY A 89 19.33 1.93 9.83
N PHE A 90 19.84 1.27 10.88
CA PHE A 90 19.03 0.77 11.98
C PHE A 90 18.44 1.90 12.82
N PHE A 91 19.21 2.95 13.11
CA PHE A 91 18.70 4.15 13.79
C PHE A 91 17.63 4.88 12.97
N ALA A 92 17.84 5.02 11.66
CA ALA A 92 16.87 5.62 10.75
C ALA A 92 15.57 4.79 10.70
N LEU A 93 15.69 3.46 10.64
CA LEU A 93 14.55 2.56 10.70
C LEU A 93 13.79 2.69 12.02
N PHE A 94 14.50 2.71 13.15
CA PHE A 94 13.90 2.87 14.46
C PHE A 94 13.14 4.20 14.58
N LEU A 95 13.72 5.30 14.10
CA LEU A 95 13.09 6.61 14.10
C LEU A 95 11.85 6.65 13.19
N GLY A 96 11.92 6.00 12.02
CA GLY A 96 10.76 5.85 11.13
C GLY A 96 9.63 5.04 11.77
N CYS A 97 9.96 3.93 12.43
CA CYS A 97 9.00 3.12 13.19
C CYS A 97 8.37 3.90 14.35
N LEU A 98 9.15 4.73 15.05
CA LEU A 98 8.64 5.58 16.14
C LEU A 98 7.59 6.57 15.62
N PHE A 99 7.86 7.22 14.48
CA PHE A 99 6.92 8.13 13.85
C PHE A 99 5.63 7.40 13.43
N ALA A 100 5.76 6.23 12.79
CA ALA A 100 4.61 5.40 12.43
C ALA A 100 3.79 4.95 13.66
N ALA A 101 4.46 4.60 14.77
CA ALA A 101 3.81 4.24 16.03
C ALA A 101 3.04 5.42 16.64
N TYR A 102 3.59 6.63 16.58
CA TYR A 102 2.90 7.84 17.00
C TYR A 102 1.64 8.08 16.15
N CYS A 103 1.75 8.00 14.81
CA CYS A 103 0.59 8.12 13.92
C CYS A 103 -0.45 7.02 14.17
N SER A 104 -0.05 5.81 14.51
CA SER A 104 -0.95 4.70 14.87
C SER A 104 -1.81 5.03 16.10
N THR A 105 -1.29 5.82 17.04
CA THR A 105 -2.03 6.25 18.24
C THR A 105 -3.24 7.13 17.89
N MET A 106 -3.17 7.91 16.80
CA MET A 106 -4.31 8.68 16.28
C MET A 106 -5.45 7.79 15.75
N GLY A 107 -5.16 6.51 15.48
CA GLY A 107 -6.14 5.48 15.10
C GLY A 107 -7.11 5.08 16.21
N ARG A 108 -6.87 5.49 17.47
CA ARG A 108 -7.83 5.31 18.58
C ARG A 108 -9.20 5.89 18.25
N SER A 109 -9.23 6.98 17.49
CA SER A 109 -10.45 7.62 16.98
C SER A 109 -11.33 6.70 16.13
N GLY A 110 -10.84 5.58 15.61
CA GLY A 110 -11.61 4.67 14.77
C GLY A 110 -11.87 5.20 13.35
N LEU A 111 -11.17 6.30 12.99
CA LEU A 111 -11.21 6.91 11.67
C LEU A 111 -9.96 6.49 10.88
N ARG A 112 -10.10 6.35 9.55
CA ARG A 112 -8.97 6.10 8.66
C ARG A 112 -7.99 7.28 8.72
N GLN A 113 -6.69 7.00 8.62
CA GLN A 113 -5.62 8.02 8.70
C GLN A 113 -5.87 9.22 7.79
N MET A 114 -6.36 9.00 6.57
CA MET A 114 -6.68 10.08 5.62
C MET A 114 -7.88 10.95 6.08
N THR A 115 -8.88 10.35 6.73
CA THR A 115 -10.02 11.08 7.29
C THR A 115 -9.61 11.85 8.54
N SER A 116 -8.75 11.27 9.38
CA SER A 116 -8.19 11.94 10.56
C SER A 116 -7.36 13.17 10.18
N ALA A 117 -6.59 13.10 9.09
CA ALA A 117 -5.78 14.20 8.59
C ALA A 117 -6.62 15.42 8.14
N ARG A 118 -7.90 15.24 7.78
CA ARG A 118 -8.83 16.34 7.48
C ARG A 118 -9.07 17.25 8.69
N PHE A 119 -9.07 16.67 9.90
CA PHE A 119 -9.26 17.44 11.14
C PHE A 119 -8.01 18.21 11.56
N LEU A 120 -6.81 17.78 11.11
CA LEU A 120 -5.54 18.43 11.43
C LEU A 120 -5.21 19.59 10.48
N PHE A 121 -5.39 19.39 9.17
CA PHE A 121 -4.93 20.35 8.15
C PHE A 121 -6.05 21.19 7.53
N GLY A 122 -7.32 20.86 7.78
CA GLY A 122 -8.47 21.51 7.14
C GLY A 122 -8.72 21.05 5.70
N PRO A 123 -9.80 21.54 5.06
CA PRO A 123 -10.36 20.96 3.84
C PRO A 123 -9.54 21.20 2.56
N ILE A 124 -8.71 22.24 2.53
CA ILE A 124 -7.89 22.58 1.35
C ILE A 124 -6.57 21.81 1.36
N TRP A 125 -5.87 21.80 2.48
CA TRP A 125 -4.56 21.19 2.62
C TRP A 125 -4.60 19.66 2.58
N ILE A 126 -5.68 19.05 3.07
CA ILE A 126 -5.84 17.59 2.99
C ILE A 126 -5.81 17.08 1.54
N ARG A 127 -6.38 17.84 0.58
CA ARG A 127 -6.41 17.43 -0.84
C ARG A 127 -4.99 17.33 -1.41
N VAL A 128 -4.13 18.27 -1.07
CA VAL A 128 -2.72 18.29 -1.48
C VAL A 128 -1.96 17.11 -0.88
N VAL A 129 -2.13 16.87 0.42
CA VAL A 129 -1.51 15.74 1.12
C VAL A 129 -1.97 14.39 0.55
N SER A 130 -3.26 14.25 0.22
CA SER A 130 -3.80 13.04 -0.41
C SER A 130 -3.16 12.78 -1.77
N ILE A 131 -3.00 13.80 -2.61
CA ILE A 131 -2.35 13.66 -3.93
C ILE A 131 -0.90 13.21 -3.77
N ILE A 132 -0.16 13.85 -2.87
CA ILE A 132 1.25 13.50 -2.59
C ILE A 132 1.37 12.04 -2.12
N THR A 133 0.45 11.61 -1.26
CA THR A 133 0.42 10.23 -0.77
C THR A 133 0.15 9.25 -1.92
N ILE A 134 -0.79 9.55 -2.83
CA ILE A 134 -1.07 8.71 -4.00
C ILE A 134 0.17 8.60 -4.89
N VAL A 135 0.83 9.71 -5.20
CA VAL A 135 2.06 9.72 -6.01
C VAL A 135 3.16 8.90 -5.34
N GLY A 136 3.34 9.03 -4.02
CA GLY A 136 4.30 8.24 -3.24
C GLY A 136 4.03 6.73 -3.31
N PHE A 137 2.78 6.31 -3.13
CA PHE A 137 2.39 4.90 -3.25
C PHE A 137 2.54 4.37 -4.68
N CYS A 138 2.23 5.18 -5.70
CA CYS A 138 2.50 4.83 -7.09
C CYS A 138 4.00 4.61 -7.32
N GLY A 139 4.85 5.54 -6.85
CA GLY A 139 6.30 5.41 -6.94
C GLY A 139 6.81 4.12 -6.29
N TRP A 140 6.35 3.83 -5.07
CA TRP A 140 6.69 2.59 -4.38
C TRP A 140 6.24 1.34 -5.16
N SER A 141 5.03 1.34 -5.71
CA SER A 141 4.53 0.22 -6.52
C SER A 141 5.36 -0.01 -7.79
N ILE A 142 5.74 1.06 -8.49
CA ILE A 142 6.58 0.99 -9.70
C ILE A 142 7.94 0.38 -9.36
N THR A 143 8.60 0.85 -8.30
CA THR A 143 9.91 0.33 -7.87
C THR A 143 9.87 -1.15 -7.54
N ASN A 144 8.84 -1.62 -6.83
CA ASN A 144 8.71 -3.04 -6.52
C ASN A 144 8.50 -3.89 -7.79
N ASN A 145 7.76 -3.40 -8.78
CA ASN A 145 7.56 -4.12 -10.04
C ASN A 145 8.85 -4.19 -10.88
N VAL A 146 9.60 -3.08 -10.96
CA VAL A 146 10.90 -3.02 -11.66
C VAL A 146 11.90 -3.98 -11.02
N LEU A 147 12.05 -3.93 -9.69
CA LEU A 147 12.93 -4.85 -8.98
C LEU A 147 12.47 -6.31 -9.13
N GLY A 148 11.16 -6.56 -9.11
CA GLY A 148 10.59 -7.87 -9.42
C GLY A 148 11.03 -8.40 -10.78
N GLY A 149 10.99 -7.54 -11.81
CA GLY A 149 11.47 -7.85 -13.15
C GLY A 149 12.96 -8.17 -13.21
N GLU A 150 13.80 -7.40 -12.52
CA GLU A 150 15.26 -7.66 -12.44
C GLU A 150 15.58 -9.01 -11.82
N ILE A 151 14.87 -9.40 -10.75
CA ILE A 151 15.06 -10.71 -10.11
C ILE A 151 14.66 -11.84 -11.06
N LEU A 152 13.52 -11.70 -11.73
CA LEU A 152 13.06 -12.70 -12.69
C LEU A 152 14.05 -12.87 -13.84
N ARG A 153 14.64 -11.76 -14.33
CA ARG A 153 15.72 -11.80 -15.32
C ARG A 153 16.96 -12.52 -14.81
N ALA A 154 17.39 -12.22 -13.58
CA ALA A 154 18.55 -12.85 -12.95
C ALA A 154 18.36 -14.36 -12.76
N ILE A 155 17.16 -14.81 -12.36
CA ILE A 155 16.84 -16.23 -12.20
C ILE A 155 16.71 -16.94 -13.56
N SER A 156 16.26 -16.23 -14.60
CA SER A 156 16.06 -16.78 -15.95
C SER A 156 17.34 -16.83 -16.81
N ASN A 157 18.52 -16.46 -16.29
CA ASN A 157 19.76 -16.32 -17.05
C ASN A 157 19.55 -15.48 -18.34
N GLU A 158 18.98 -14.28 -18.19
CA GLU A 158 18.78 -13.29 -19.28
C GLU A 158 17.84 -13.70 -20.43
N LYS A 159 17.09 -14.80 -20.29
CA LYS A 159 16.09 -15.20 -21.32
C LYS A 159 14.87 -14.28 -21.38
N VAL A 160 14.63 -13.47 -20.35
CA VAL A 160 13.56 -12.46 -20.33
C VAL A 160 14.18 -11.10 -20.67
N PRO A 161 13.95 -10.56 -21.88
CA PRO A 161 14.52 -9.28 -22.27
C PRO A 161 13.81 -8.14 -21.55
N LEU A 162 14.59 -7.24 -20.95
CA LEU A 162 14.12 -5.91 -20.57
C LEU A 162 14.34 -5.02 -21.80
N GLU A 163 13.26 -4.50 -22.39
CA GLU A 163 13.35 -3.68 -23.63
C GLU A 163 14.27 -2.46 -23.46
N PHE A 164 14.44 -1.96 -22.24
CA PHE A 164 15.27 -0.80 -21.92
C PHE A 164 16.79 -1.04 -21.99
N GLN A 165 17.27 -2.30 -22.03
CA GLN A 165 18.70 -2.61 -22.16
C GLN A 165 19.11 -2.88 -23.62
N ASN A 166 18.15 -3.16 -24.53
CA ASN A 166 18.42 -3.43 -25.95
C ASN A 166 18.57 -2.17 -26.82
N LEU A 167 18.39 -0.98 -26.25
CA LEU A 167 18.76 0.29 -26.90
C LEU A 167 20.17 0.68 -26.46
N ASN A 168 21.13 0.20 -27.24
CA ASN A 168 22.55 0.54 -27.18
C ASN A 168 22.72 2.04 -27.48
N ILE A 169 22.97 2.86 -26.44
CA ILE A 169 23.68 4.13 -26.52
C ILE A 169 24.98 3.96 -25.74
#